data_AF-A0A1Z9PYU8-F1
#
_entry.id   AF-A0A1Z9PYU8-F1
#
_cell.length_a   1.000
_cell.length_b   1.000
_cell.length_c   1.000
_cell.angle_alpha   90.00
_cell.angle_beta   90.00
_cell.angle_gamma   90.00
#
_symmetry.space_group_name_H-M   'P 1'
#
loop_
_entity.id
_entity.type
_entity.pdbx_description
1 polymer ?
#
loop_
_entity_poly.entity_id
_entity_poly.type
_entity_poly.pdbx_seq_one_letter_code
_entity_poly.pdbx_strand_id
1 'polypeptide(L)' 'MARPPSQAWTRQDGVEGYRHFQLVLQGGRGPNRWVELAAVLNPQHRERVSFADLRDRSQWRSGWHQIVECDADSAAE' A
#
# COMPACT_ATOMS: atom_id res chain seq x y z
N MET A 1 -8.60 -22.32 7.35
CA MET A 1 -7.52 -22.07 6.36
C MET A 1 -7.11 -20.61 6.46
N ALA A 2 -5.91 -20.32 6.96
CA ALA A 2 -5.41 -18.95 7.02
C ALA A 2 -4.98 -18.53 5.61
N ARG A 3 -5.67 -17.55 5.02
CA ARG A 3 -5.27 -16.96 3.75
C ARG A 3 -3.86 -16.37 3.93
N PRO A 4 -2.90 -16.59 3.01
CA PRO A 4 -1.61 -15.94 3.13
C PRO A 4 -1.82 -14.42 3.24
N PRO A 5 -1.03 -13.72 4.08
CA PRO A 5 -1.14 -12.28 4.17
C PRO A 5 -0.96 -11.68 2.78
N SER A 6 -1.78 -10.69 2.43
CA SER A 6 -1.69 -10.01 1.14
C SER A 6 -0.25 -9.51 0.94
N GLN A 7 0.44 -10.09 -0.04
CA GLN A 7 1.82 -9.72 -0.37
C GLN A 7 1.88 -8.41 -1.18
N ALA A 8 0.75 -7.94 -1.69
CA ALA A 8 0.64 -6.72 -2.46
C ALA A 8 -0.18 -5.68 -1.70
N TRP A 9 0.20 -4.42 -1.86
CA TRP A 9 -0.42 -3.26 -1.23
C TRP A 9 -0.45 -2.11 -2.22
N THR A 10 -1.54 -1.35 -2.20
CA THR A 10 -1.71 -0.15 -3.03
C THR A 10 -1.86 1.06 -2.13
N ARG A 11 -0.97 2.03 -2.27
CA ARG A 11 -1.01 3.32 -1.58
C ARG A 11 -1.97 4.25 -2.32
N GLN A 12 -2.85 4.91 -1.57
CA GLN A 12 -3.78 5.89 -2.13
C GLN A 12 -3.07 7.21 -2.43
N ASP A 13 -2.22 7.68 -1.52
CA ASP A 13 -1.37 8.86 -1.74
C ASP A 13 -0.07 8.45 -2.42
N GLY A 14 0.25 9.07 -3.54
CA GLY A 14 1.37 8.68 -4.38
C GLY A 14 2.63 9.16 -3.74
N VAL A 15 3.49 8.24 -3.36
CA VAL A 15 4.81 8.63 -2.86
C VAL A 15 5.80 8.46 -3.98
N GLU A 16 6.37 9.59 -4.38
CA GLU A 16 7.35 9.69 -5.47
C GLU A 16 6.86 9.07 -6.79
N GLY A 17 5.54 9.07 -7.02
CA GLY A 17 4.90 8.48 -8.20
C GLY A 17 4.61 6.98 -8.09
N TYR A 18 5.03 6.30 -7.02
CA TYR A 18 4.73 4.89 -6.80
C TYR A 18 3.45 4.72 -5.98
N ARG A 19 2.63 3.76 -6.43
CA ARG A 19 1.35 3.42 -5.80
C ARG A 19 1.28 1.95 -5.43
N HIS A 20 1.93 1.08 -6.19
CA HIS A 20 1.93 -0.34 -5.90
C HIS A 20 3.21 -0.79 -5.23
N PHE A 21 3.03 -1.50 -4.11
CA PHE A 21 4.11 -1.98 -3.28
C PHE A 21 3.93 -3.46 -2.94
N GLN A 22 5.05 -4.15 -2.77
CA GLN A 22 5.11 -5.53 -2.32
C GLN A 22 5.69 -5.63 -0.92
N LEU A 23 5.12 -6.53 -0.11
CA LEU A 23 5.61 -6.86 1.21
C LEU A 23 6.98 -7.55 1.09
N VAL A 24 8.00 -6.92 1.65
CA VAL A 24 9.36 -7.47 1.71
C VAL A 24 9.57 -8.17 3.04
N LEU A 25 9.28 -7.46 4.13
CA LEU A 25 9.38 -8.02 5.48
C LEU A 25 8.35 -7.42 6.41
N GLN A 26 8.12 -8.12 7.51
CA GLN A 26 7.30 -7.65 8.61
C GLN A 26 8.01 -7.93 9.92
N GLY A 27 7.82 -7.05 10.89
CA GLY A 27 8.50 -7.12 12.17
C GLY A 27 7.73 -6.45 13.29
N GLY A 28 8.33 -6.49 14.48
CA GLY A 28 7.73 -5.94 15.68
C GLY A 28 6.74 -6.87 16.38
N ARG A 29 6.17 -6.40 17.49
CA ARG A 29 5.25 -7.18 18.34
C ARG A 29 4.08 -6.33 18.80
N GLY A 30 2.90 -6.94 18.88
CA GLY A 30 1.69 -6.31 19.38
C GLY A 30 1.33 -5.03 18.60
N PRO A 31 1.28 -3.85 19.26
CA PRO A 31 0.99 -2.57 18.63
C PRO A 31 2.16 -1.99 17.83
N ASN A 32 3.40 -2.39 18.13
CA ASN A 32 4.61 -1.92 17.44
C ASN A 32 4.92 -2.77 16.20
N ARG A 33 3.91 -3.41 15.61
CA ARG A 33 4.07 -4.16 14.37
C ARG A 33 4.26 -3.20 13.22
N TRP A 34 5.10 -3.60 12.28
CA TRP A 34 5.41 -2.83 11.09
C TRP A 34 5.67 -3.75 9.91
N VAL A 35 5.55 -3.20 8.72
CA VAL A 35 5.87 -3.85 7.46
C VAL A 35 6.83 -2.98 6.68
N GLU A 36 7.71 -3.60 5.92
CA GLU A 36 8.51 -2.95 4.90
C GLU A 36 7.95 -3.33 3.53
N LEU A 37 7.61 -2.32 2.77
CA LEU A 37 6.99 -2.41 1.46
C LEU A 37 7.96 -1.84 0.43
N ALA A 38 8.25 -2.57 -0.65
CA ALA A 38 9.07 -2.07 -1.75
C ALA A 38 8.18 -1.71 -2.94
N ALA A 39 8.46 -0.59 -3.61
CA ALA A 39 7.77 -0.23 -4.83
C ALA A 39 8.04 -1.28 -5.92
N VAL A 40 6.99 -1.65 -6.63
CA VAL A 40 7.05 -2.75 -7.61
C VAL A 40 7.88 -2.36 -8.83
N LEU A 41 7.76 -1.10 -9.24
CA LEU A 41 8.52 -0.53 -10.35
C LEU A 41 9.95 -0.13 -9.94
N ASN A 42 10.22 0.01 -8.65
CA ASN A 42 11.56 0.34 -8.14
C ASN A 42 11.80 -0.27 -6.76
N PRO A 43 12.34 -1.51 -6.67
CA PRO A 43 12.58 -2.20 -5.41
C PRO A 43 13.58 -1.53 -4.46
N GLN A 44 14.32 -0.52 -4.93
CA GLN A 44 15.19 0.31 -4.10
C GLN A 44 14.39 1.32 -3.27
N HIS A 45 13.22 1.73 -3.75
CA HIS A 45 12.30 2.60 -3.02
C HIS A 45 11.47 1.75 -2.04
N ARG A 46 11.73 1.95 -0.74
CA ARG A 46 11.20 1.14 0.36
C ARG A 46 10.54 2.01 1.41
N GLU A 47 9.33 1.64 1.77
CA GLU A 47 8.50 2.31 2.74
C GLU A 47 8.31 1.41 3.96
N ARG A 48 8.73 1.89 5.13
CA ARG A 48 8.42 1.22 6.40
C ARG A 48 7.17 1.82 7.00
N VAL A 49 6.12 1.01 7.11
CA VAL A 49 4.79 1.45 7.52
C VAL A 49 4.39 0.71 8.79
N SER A 50 3.82 1.42 9.77
CA SER A 50 3.28 0.75 10.95
C SER A 50 2.07 -0.10 10.56
N PHE A 51 1.81 -1.19 11.27
CA PHE A 51 0.64 -2.02 10.99
C PHE A 51 -0.68 -1.27 11.26
N ALA A 52 -0.64 -0.23 12.09
CA ALA A 52 -1.78 0.66 12.31
C ALA A 52 -2.09 1.49 11.06
N ASP A 53 -1.08 2.14 10.48
CA ASP A 53 -1.23 2.94 9.25
C ASP A 53 -1.57 2.06 8.05
N LEU A 54 -0.97 0.86 7.97
CA LEU A 54 -1.28 -0.12 6.93
C LEU A 54 -2.76 -0.56 6.94
N ARG A 55 -3.41 -0.47 8.11
CA ARG A 55 -4.82 -0.81 8.27
C ARG A 55 -5.75 0.37 7.97
N ASP A 56 -5.21 1.58 7.85
CA ASP A 56 -5.93 2.75 7.40
C ASP A 56 -6.21 2.65 5.90
N ARG A 57 -7.47 2.40 5.57
CA ARG A 57 -7.91 2.23 4.18
C ARG A 57 -7.83 3.52 3.36
N SER A 58 -7.77 4.68 4.01
CA SER A 58 -7.58 5.96 3.33
C SER A 58 -6.17 6.10 2.77
N GLN A 59 -5.18 5.44 3.39
CA GLN A 59 -3.78 5.47 2.97
C GLN A 59 -3.37 4.22 2.19
N TRP A 60 -3.83 3.03 2.63
CA TRP A 60 -3.38 1.74 2.11
C TRP A 60 -4.55 0.80 1.83
N ARG A 61 -4.48 0.14 0.67
CA ARG A 61 -5.40 -0.93 0.29
C ARG A 61 -4.63 -2.23 0.12
N SER A 62 -5.11 -3.31 0.74
CA SER A 62 -4.51 -4.63 0.60
C SER A 62 -4.82 -5.22 -0.78
N GLY A 63 -3.81 -5.69 -1.48
CA GLY A 63 -3.90 -6.24 -2.82
C GLY A 63 -3.56 -5.21 -3.91
N TRP A 64 -3.60 -5.67 -5.16
CA TRP A 64 -3.50 -4.82 -6.33
C TRP A 64 -4.85 -4.16 -6.54
N HIS A 65 -4.90 -2.86 -6.30
CA HIS A 65 -6.05 -2.06 -6.66
C HIS A 65 -5.67 -1.19 -7.85
N GLN A 66 -6.60 -1.11 -8.80
CA GLN A 66 -6.55 -0.08 -9.82
C GLN A 66 -6.67 1.26 -9.09
N ILE A 67 -5.71 2.14 -9.32
CA ILE A 67 -5.84 3.53 -8.91
C ILE A 67 -6.88 4.08 -9.87
N VAL A 68 -8.12 4.18 -9.38
CA VAL A 68 -9.09 5.05 -10.04
C VAL A 68 -8.60 6.43 -9.67
N GLU A 69 -7.83 7.05 -10.56
CA GLU A 69 -7.85 8.50 -10.65
C GLU A 69 -9.34 8.82 -10.74
N CYS A 70 -9.90 9.34 -9.66
CA CYS A 70 -11.24 9.91 -9.74
C CYS A 70 -11.04 11.11 -10.65
N ASP A 71 -11.06 10.86 -11.97
CA ASP A 71 -11.45 11.85 -12.93
C ASP A 71 -12.76 12.38 -12.39
N ALA A 72 -12.68 13.51 -11.70
CA ALA A 72 -13.74 14.47 -11.62
C ALA A 72 -13.96 15.07 -13.03
N ASP A 73 -13.92 14.25 -14.07
CA ASP A 73 -14.45 14.52 -15.39
C ASP A 73 -15.87 13.91 -15.42
N SER A 74 -16.70 14.55 -14.62
CA SER A 74 -18.15 14.56 -14.79
C SER A 74 -18.56 16.01 -14.67
N ALA A 75 -18.17 16.81 -15.66
CA ALA A 75 -18.73 18.13 -15.88
C ALA A 75 -18.59 18.52 -17.36
N ALA A 76 -19.69 18.34 -18.11
CA ALA A 76 -19.94 18.78 -19.49
C ALA A 76 -19.26 17.89 -20.57
N GLU A 77 -19.95 17.28 -21.54
CA GLU A 77 -21.21 17.61 -22.24
C GLU A 77 -21.93 16.36 -22.75
#